data_AF-A0A3B9RN85-F1
#
_entry.id   AF-A0A3B9RN85-F1
#
_cell.length_a   1.000
_cell.length_b   1.000
_cell.length_c   1.000
_cell.angle_alpha   90.00
_cell.angle_beta   90.00
_cell.angle_gamma   90.00
#
_symmetry.space_group_name_H-M   'P 1'
#
loop_
_entity.id
_entity.type
_entity.pdbx_description
1 polymer ?
#
loop_
_entity_poly.entity_id
_entity_poly.type
_entity_poly.pdbx_seq_one_letter_code
_entity_poly.pdbx_strand_id
1 'polypeptide(L)'
;MILLPLIDILEQYSIQEVENKLSTFFCAKNRDIEDFLHTKAVAYEKAANAKTYLIIHDTDEIAAFFSIALGIVDIKDLQSTTQCKKIRGYGRTKAEYIPCYLLGQVGRNDCFSKND
;
A
#
# COMPACT_ATOMS: atom_id res chain seq x y z
N MET A 1 -14.44 5.66 -11.06
CA MET A 1 -13.15 5.32 -10.43
C MET A 1 -12.64 3.98 -10.91
N ILE A 2 -11.33 3.88 -11.17
CA ILE A 2 -10.63 2.64 -11.55
C ILE A 2 -9.46 2.36 -10.59
N LEU A 3 -9.17 1.09 -10.35
CA LEU A 3 -7.99 0.67 -9.57
C LEU A 3 -6.88 0.24 -10.53
N LEU A 4 -5.73 0.89 -10.45
CA LEU A 4 -4.57 0.61 -11.30
C LEU A 4 -3.33 0.28 -10.46
N PRO A 5 -2.66 -0.86 -10.71
CA PRO A 5 -1.32 -1.11 -10.19
C PRO A 5 -0.33 -0.07 -10.71
N LEU A 6 0.55 0.44 -9.83
CA LEU A 6 1.57 1.41 -10.24
C LEU A 6 2.55 0.83 -11.28
N ILE A 7 2.82 -0.48 -11.24
CA ILE A 7 3.69 -1.14 -12.20
C ILE A 7 3.14 -1.05 -13.64
N ASP A 8 1.84 -1.24 -13.83
CA ASP A 8 1.20 -1.18 -15.15
C ASP A 8 1.30 0.24 -15.74
N ILE A 9 1.30 1.27 -14.89
CA ILE A 9 1.49 2.67 -15.29
C ILE A 9 2.97 2.92 -15.64
N LEU A 10 3.90 2.39 -14.84
CA LEU A 10 5.35 2.49 -15.10
C LEU A 10 5.79 1.76 -16.38
N GLU A 11 5.02 0.78 -16.86
CA GLU A 11 5.28 0.08 -18.12
C GLU A 11 4.81 0.89 -19.34
N GLN A 12 3.87 1.82 -19.16
CA GLN A 12 3.25 2.59 -20.24
C GLN A 12 3.81 4.02 -20.38
N TYR A 13 4.29 4.61 -19.28
CA TYR A 13 4.72 6.00 -19.22
C TYR A 13 6.16 6.12 -18.71
N SER A 14 6.81 7.25 -19.00
CA SER A 14 8.14 7.52 -18.47
C SER A 14 8.09 7.75 -16.96
N ILE A 15 9.21 7.47 -16.27
CA ILE A 15 9.33 7.66 -14.82
C ILE A 15 8.98 9.10 -14.42
N GLN A 16 9.45 10.09 -15.19
CA GLN A 16 9.19 11.50 -14.91
C GLN A 16 7.69 11.84 -15.00
N GLU A 17 6.98 11.30 -16.00
CA GLU A 17 5.53 11.51 -16.14
C GLU A 17 4.77 10.90 -14.95
N VAL A 18 5.17 9.69 -14.53
CA VAL A 18 4.56 9.03 -13.37
C VAL A 18 4.86 9.80 -12.09
N GLU A 19 6.10 10.20 -11.83
CA GLU A 19 6.47 10.98 -10.64
C GLU A 19 5.73 12.32 -10.60
N ASN A 20 5.62 13.02 -11.73
CA ASN A 20 4.80 14.22 -11.85
C ASN A 20 3.35 13.94 -11.49
N LYS A 21 2.75 12.84 -11.98
CA LYS A 21 1.38 12.45 -11.65
C LYS A 21 1.22 12.16 -10.15
N LEU A 22 2.14 11.38 -9.57
CA LEU A 22 2.10 11.04 -8.14
C LEU A 22 2.22 12.27 -7.24
N SER A 23 3.02 13.26 -7.64
CA SER A 23 3.18 14.53 -6.90
C SER A 23 1.90 15.39 -6.83
N THR A 24 0.86 15.09 -7.63
CA THR A 24 -0.43 15.79 -7.56
C THR A 24 -1.31 15.32 -6.40
N PHE A 25 -0.97 14.19 -5.77
CA PHE A 25 -1.71 13.68 -4.62
C PHE A 25 -1.53 14.60 -3.41
N PHE A 26 -2.62 14.91 -2.71
CA PHE A 26 -2.61 15.80 -1.55
C PHE A 26 -3.23 15.15 -0.31
N CYS A 27 -2.53 15.17 0.83
CA CYS A 27 -3.01 14.68 2.10
C CYS A 27 -2.53 15.57 3.26
N ALA A 28 -3.34 16.58 3.60
CA ALA A 28 -3.02 17.54 4.68
C ALA A 28 -2.93 16.87 6.05
N LYS A 29 -3.70 15.81 6.28
CA LYS A 29 -3.80 15.14 7.58
C LYS A 29 -2.54 14.34 7.94
N ASN A 30 -1.79 13.86 6.95
CA ASN A 30 -0.60 13.07 7.18
C ASN A 30 0.38 13.21 6.03
N ARG A 31 1.40 14.05 6.23
CA ARG A 31 2.45 14.30 5.24
C ARG A 31 3.29 13.08 4.93
N ASP A 32 3.48 12.15 5.88
CA ASP A 32 4.28 10.94 5.61
C ASP A 32 3.64 10.06 4.53
N ILE A 33 2.29 10.09 4.41
CA ILE A 33 1.54 9.38 3.37
C ILE A 33 1.73 10.06 2.01
N GLU A 34 1.66 11.39 1.98
CA GLU A 34 1.92 12.19 0.78
C GLU A 34 3.35 12.00 0.29
N ASP A 35 4.33 12.22 1.18
CA ASP A 35 5.76 12.05 0.91
C ASP A 35 6.09 10.64 0.42
N PHE A 36 5.45 9.61 0.98
CA PHE A 36 5.60 8.24 0.50
C PHE A 36 5.21 8.11 -0.97
N LEU A 37 4.02 8.60 -1.35
CA LEU A 37 3.55 8.46 -2.71
C LEU A 37 4.41 9.28 -3.68
N HIS A 38 4.80 10.49 -3.28
CA HIS A 38 5.59 11.40 -4.11
C HIS A 38 7.01 10.90 -4.36
N THR A 39 7.65 10.30 -3.36
CA THR A 39 9.12 10.08 -3.40
C THR A 39 9.55 8.62 -3.26
N LYS A 40 8.73 7.74 -2.67
CA LYS A 40 9.14 6.37 -2.31
C LYS A 40 8.42 5.29 -3.10
N ALA A 41 7.17 5.52 -3.50
CA ALA A 41 6.33 4.50 -4.12
C ALA A 41 6.97 3.85 -5.36
N VAL A 42 7.52 4.65 -6.29
CA VAL A 42 8.19 4.14 -7.50
C VAL A 42 9.41 3.29 -7.17
N ALA A 43 10.25 3.73 -6.23
CA ALA A 43 11.43 2.98 -5.82
C ALA A 43 11.05 1.65 -5.15
N TYR A 44 10.00 1.65 -4.32
CA TYR A 44 9.50 0.46 -3.65
C TYR A 44 8.89 -0.54 -4.63
N GLU A 45 8.17 -0.05 -5.65
CA GLU A 45 7.58 -0.86 -6.72
C GLU A 45 8.66 -1.60 -7.52
N LYS A 46 9.70 -0.87 -7.94
CA LYS A 46 10.84 -1.40 -8.70
C LYS A 46 11.70 -2.38 -7.90
N ALA A 47 11.89 -2.11 -6.61
CA ALA A 47 12.62 -2.99 -5.70
C ALA A 47 11.79 -4.20 -5.23
N ALA A 48 10.52 -4.29 -5.64
CA ALA A 48 9.56 -5.28 -5.14
C ALA A 48 9.38 -5.28 -3.61
N ASN A 49 9.69 -4.16 -2.95
CA ASN A 49 9.50 -3.98 -1.51
C ASN A 49 8.02 -3.84 -1.15
N ALA A 50 7.25 -3.18 -2.03
CA ALA A 50 5.81 -3.06 -1.91
C ALA A 50 5.17 -2.95 -3.29
N LYS A 51 3.89 -3.33 -3.37
CA LYS A 51 3.01 -3.13 -4.51
C LYS A 51 2.03 -2.02 -4.20
N THR A 52 2.09 -0.95 -4.98
CA THR A 52 1.25 0.24 -4.83
C THR A 52 0.13 0.21 -5.86
N TYR A 53 -1.08 0.48 -5.41
CA TYR A 53 -2.27 0.57 -6.24
C TYR A 53 -2.87 1.96 -6.10
N LEU A 54 -3.16 2.59 -7.24
CA LEU A 54 -3.78 3.90 -7.33
C LEU A 54 -5.26 3.74 -7.66
N ILE A 55 -6.09 4.54 -7.00
CA ILE A 55 -7.51 4.69 -7.33
C ILE A 55 -7.63 5.99 -8.10
N ILE A 56 -7.90 5.88 -9.40
CA ILE A 56 -8.00 7.02 -10.31
C ILE A 56 -9.48 7.38 -10.48
N HIS A 57 -9.78 8.66 -10.28
CA HIS A 57 -11.11 9.23 -10.52
C HIS A 57 -11.36 9.44 -12.02
N ASP A 58 -12.62 9.66 -12.40
CA ASP A 58 -13.00 9.82 -13.80
C ASP A 58 -12.44 11.12 -14.42
N THR A 59 -12.02 12.07 -13.57
CA THR A 59 -11.26 13.29 -13.94
C THR A 59 -9.76 13.03 -14.13
N ASP A 60 -9.33 11.76 -14.15
CA ASP A 60 -7.93 11.31 -14.20
C ASP A 60 -7.12 11.67 -12.93
N GLU A 61 -7.74 12.16 -11.86
CA GLU A 61 -7.03 12.50 -10.62
C GLU A 61 -6.84 11.30 -9.69
N ILE A 62 -5.76 11.28 -8.91
CA ILE A 62 -5.54 10.22 -7.90
C ILE A 62 -6.46 10.52 -6.70
N ALA A 63 -7.55 9.76 -6.57
CA ALA A 63 -8.49 9.89 -5.45
C ALA A 63 -7.96 9.24 -4.18
N ALA A 64 -7.23 8.14 -4.31
CA ALA A 64 -6.65 7.41 -3.18
C ALA A 64 -5.55 6.45 -3.67
N PHE A 65 -4.80 5.89 -2.72
CA PHE A 65 -3.88 4.80 -2.99
C PHE A 65 -3.74 3.89 -1.76
N PHE A 66 -3.25 2.69 -1.99
CA PHE A 66 -2.71 1.86 -0.92
C PHE A 66 -1.49 1.07 -1.41
N SER A 67 -0.60 0.73 -0.49
CA SER A 67 0.56 -0.13 -0.76
C SER A 67 0.53 -1.36 0.14
N ILE A 68 0.89 -2.51 -0.44
CA ILE A 68 0.96 -3.80 0.25
C ILE A 68 2.37 -4.35 0.11
N ALA A 69 2.94 -4.84 1.20
CA ALA A 69 4.21 -5.56 1.20
C ALA A 69 4.01 -7.00 1.68
N LEU A 70 4.93 -7.89 1.33
CA LEU A 70 4.99 -9.23 1.92
C LEU A 70 5.81 -9.17 3.20
N GLY A 71 5.32 -9.81 4.26
CA GLY A 71 6.00 -9.88 5.55
C GLY A 71 5.85 -11.23 6.21
N ILE A 72 6.62 -11.44 7.27
CA ILE A 72 6.52 -12.62 8.12
C ILE A 72 6.33 -12.15 9.56
N VAL A 73 5.28 -12.63 10.20
CA VAL A 73 5.07 -12.43 11.64
C VAL A 73 5.74 -13.58 12.38
N ASP A 74 6.72 -13.27 13.21
CA ASP A 74 7.30 -14.21 14.17
C ASP A 74 6.38 -14.30 15.41
N ILE A 75 5.97 -15.51 15.74
CA ILE A 75 5.08 -15.80 16.87
C ILE A 75 5.71 -16.75 17.89
N LYS A 76 7.02 -16.97 17.85
CA LYS A 76 7.75 -17.85 18.79
C LYS A 76 7.61 -17.40 20.23
N ASP A 77 7.76 -16.10 20.46
CA ASP A 77 7.81 -15.51 21.80
C ASP A 77 6.43 -15.10 22.35
N LEU A 78 5.36 -15.35 21.59
CA LEU A 78 4.00 -15.08 22.04
C LEU A 78 3.61 -16.06 23.15
N GLN A 79 3.63 -15.57 24.38
CA GLN A 79 3.29 -16.33 25.59
C GLN A 79 1.81 -16.73 25.63
N SER A 80 0.93 -15.97 24.96
CA SER A 80 -0.51 -16.24 24.95
C SER A 80 -0.89 -17.27 23.89
N THR A 81 -1.23 -18.48 24.33
CA THR A 81 -1.73 -19.55 23.46
C THR A 81 -3.00 -19.16 22.70
N THR A 82 -3.85 -18.32 23.29
CA THR A 82 -5.07 -17.80 22.64
C THR A 82 -4.73 -16.82 21.51
N GLN A 83 -3.74 -15.94 21.69
CA GLN A 83 -3.31 -15.03 20.63
C GLN A 83 -2.63 -15.80 19.49
N CYS A 84 -1.76 -16.76 19.82
CA CYS A 84 -1.16 -17.67 18.83
C CYS A 84 -2.22 -18.39 18.00
N LYS A 85 -3.29 -18.90 18.61
CA LYS A 85 -4.39 -19.55 17.88
C LYS A 85 -5.12 -18.59 16.94
N LYS A 86 -5.35 -17.33 17.35
CA LYS A 86 -5.97 -16.31 16.50
C LYS A 86 -5.12 -15.98 15.29
N ILE A 87 -3.81 -15.80 15.47
CA ILE A 87 -2.87 -15.41 14.40
C ILE A 87 -2.59 -16.59 13.45
N ARG A 88 -2.46 -17.81 13.97
CA ARG A 88 -2.25 -19.04 13.18
C ARG A 88 -3.42 -19.34 12.25
N GLY A 89 -4.65 -18.98 12.67
CA GLY A 89 -5.87 -19.39 11.99
C GLY A 89 -6.09 -20.91 12.05
N TYR A 90 -6.94 -21.42 11.17
CA TYR A 90 -7.27 -22.84 11.13
C TYR A 90 -6.14 -23.67 10.50
N GLY A 91 -5.85 -24.84 11.09
CA GLY A 91 -4.93 -25.84 10.50
C GLY A 91 -3.43 -25.63 10.74
N ARG A 92 -3.00 -24.49 11.28
CA ARG A 92 -1.56 -24.16 11.49
C ARG A 92 -1.12 -24.28 12.95
N THR A 93 -1.42 -25.40 13.59
CA THR A 93 -1.29 -25.57 15.05
C THR A 93 0.14 -25.46 15.59
N LYS A 94 1.18 -25.65 14.76
CA LYS A 94 2.60 -25.58 15.14
C LYS A 94 3.40 -24.49 14.42
N ALA A 95 2.75 -23.60 13.65
CA ALA A 95 3.47 -22.59 12.90
C ALA A 95 4.11 -21.55 13.85
N GLU A 96 5.38 -21.28 13.66
CA GLU A 96 6.16 -20.26 14.41
C GLU A 96 6.31 -18.97 13.61
N TYR A 97 6.14 -19.05 12.29
CA TYR A 97 6.22 -17.95 11.35
C TYR A 97 4.96 -17.95 10.49
N ILE A 98 4.32 -16.79 10.38
CA ILE A 98 3.09 -16.63 9.59
C ILE A 98 3.37 -15.64 8.46
N PRO A 99 3.38 -16.08 7.18
CA PRO A 99 3.44 -15.16 6.06
C PRO A 99 2.18 -14.29 6.07
N CYS A 100 2.36 -13.01 5.79
CA CYS A 100 1.29 -12.03 5.83
C CYS A 100 1.47 -10.97 4.74
N TYR A 101 0.38 -10.27 4.47
CA TYR A 101 0.38 -9.04 3.71
C TYR A 101 0.39 -7.89 4.70
N LEU A 102 1.43 -7.07 4.64
CA LEU A 102 1.55 -5.85 5.41
C LEU A 102 0.88 -4.73 4.63
N LEU A 103 -0.04 -4.03 5.27
CA LEU A 103 -0.57 -2.78 4.75
C LEU A 103 0.48 -1.70 5.02
N GLY A 104 1.18 -1.26 3.96
CA GLY A 104 2.28 -0.31 4.07
C GLY A 104 1.76 1.09 4.34
N GLN A 105 1.15 1.69 3.32
CA GLN A 105 0.54 3.02 3.41
C GLN A 105 -0.85 2.98 2.78
N VAL A 106 -1.77 3.78 3.31
CA VAL A 106 -3.10 3.99 2.74
C VAL A 106 -3.39 5.48 2.79
N GLY A 107 -3.61 6.09 1.63
CA GLY A 107 -3.89 7.50 1.51
C GLY A 107 -5.19 7.74 0.77
N ARG A 108 -5.99 8.70 1.26
CA ARG A 108 -7.09 9.28 0.51
C ARG A 108 -6.73 10.73 0.22
N ASN A 109 -6.92 11.15 -1.03
CA ASN A 109 -6.65 12.52 -1.42
C ASN A 109 -7.68 13.45 -0.77
N ASP A 110 -7.22 14.50 -0.11
CA ASP A 110 -8.08 15.45 0.61
C ASP A 110 -8.88 16.37 -0.34
N CYS A 111 -8.55 16.39 -1.64
CA CYS A 111 -9.36 17.04 -2.68
C CYS A 111 -10.71 16.33 -2.90
N PHE A 112 -10.88 15.10 -2.39
CA PHE A 112 -12.11 14.30 -2.54
C PHE A 112 -12.92 14.23 -1.24
N SER A 113 -14.21 14.48 -1.36
CA SER A 113 -15.20 14.39 -0.29
C SER A 113 -15.64 12.93 -0.06
N LYS A 114 -16.75 12.71 0.66
CA LYS A 114 -17.32 11.36 0.83
C LYS A 114 -18.24 10.94 -0.31
N ASN A 115 -18.69 11.89 -1.12
CA ASN A 115 -19.72 11.69 -2.14
C ASN A 115 -19.14 11.64 -3.56
N ASP A 116 -17.84 11.81 -3.68
CA ASP A 116 -17.09 11.72 -4.94
C ASP A 116 -16.66 10.28 -5.20
#